data_AF-A0A6A4IG57-F1
#
_entry.id   AF-A0A6A4IG57-F1
#
_cell.length_a   1.000
_cell.length_b   1.000
_cell.length_c   1.000
_cell.angle_alpha   90.00
_cell.angle_beta   90.00
_cell.angle_gamma   90.00
#
_symmetry.space_group_name_H-M   'P 1'
#
loop_
_entity.id
_entity.type
_entity.pdbx_description
1 polymer ?
#
loop_
_entity_poly.entity_id
_entity_poly.type
_entity_poly.pdbx_seq_one_letter_code
_entity_poly.pdbx_strand_id
1 'polypeptide(L)'
;MACSSPVPNSDISGIGVRVSFYLQYVLAVLSCAASPEVQEVEDALLTICITNIAYCVTTLLLSFRTPPQLTLYDGLVVIYLTLFTLGYVYFITILYVKMKGFHYMAYIVAIVQCYFVLCTFLAIMITLPSFGSEAPCNYERVASIFFVPVSMHTFRIIGLTTSTFFIVFGTVSIIVHRIYFPGSYGSREYFITEARHIDKTIKIHILMNSLTFTLCIAHVETLQLFNHPESGVDSSWGFGQASVFDDV
;
A
#
# COMPACT_ATOMS: atom_id res chain seq x y z
N MET A 1 -7.81 -31.76 8.34
CA MET A 1 -8.57 -31.29 7.17
C MET A 1 -7.53 -30.62 6.28
N ALA A 2 -7.38 -31.04 5.02
CA ALA A 2 -6.39 -30.42 4.15
C ALA A 2 -6.90 -29.04 3.71
N CYS A 3 -6.06 -28.00 3.81
CA CYS A 3 -6.42 -26.67 3.34
C CYS A 3 -6.31 -26.57 1.82
N SER A 4 -7.37 -26.13 1.16
CA SER A 4 -7.36 -25.83 -0.28
C SER A 4 -6.64 -24.51 -0.57
N SER A 5 -6.27 -24.24 -1.83
CA SER A 5 -5.85 -22.89 -2.24
C SER A 5 -6.96 -21.87 -1.92
N PRO A 6 -6.61 -20.66 -1.44
CA PRO A 6 -7.61 -19.66 -1.08
C PRO A 6 -8.33 -19.22 -2.36
N VAL A 7 -9.61 -18.89 -2.32
CA VAL A 7 -10.28 -18.32 -3.51
C VAL A 7 -10.17 -16.79 -3.44
N PRO A 8 -9.45 -16.12 -4.36
CA PRO A 8 -9.26 -14.68 -4.30
C PRO A 8 -10.58 -13.96 -4.57
N ASN A 9 -10.81 -12.88 -3.84
CA ASN A 9 -11.94 -12.00 -4.11
C ASN A 9 -11.59 -11.08 -5.30
N SER A 10 -12.29 -11.24 -6.43
CA SER A 10 -12.03 -10.47 -7.67
C SER A 10 -12.09 -8.96 -7.50
N ASP A 11 -12.88 -8.48 -6.55
CA ASP A 11 -13.14 -7.05 -6.34
C ASP A 11 -12.10 -6.40 -5.42
N ILE A 12 -11.31 -7.21 -4.71
CA ILE A 12 -10.27 -6.76 -3.79
C ILE A 12 -8.89 -7.21 -4.29
N SER A 13 -8.64 -8.50 -4.37
CA SER A 13 -7.32 -9.02 -4.73
C SER A 13 -7.20 -9.39 -6.21
N GLY A 14 -8.27 -9.27 -6.99
CA GLY A 14 -8.30 -9.66 -8.41
C GLY A 14 -7.32 -8.90 -9.29
N ILE A 15 -6.96 -9.51 -10.43
CA ILE A 15 -5.95 -8.96 -11.35
C ILE A 15 -6.28 -7.53 -11.82
N GLY A 16 -7.55 -7.20 -12.06
CA GLY A 16 -7.97 -5.85 -12.45
C GLY A 16 -7.64 -4.80 -11.39
N VAL A 17 -7.81 -5.14 -10.10
CA VAL A 17 -7.44 -4.25 -8.98
C VAL A 17 -5.94 -4.09 -8.91
N ARG A 18 -5.18 -5.20 -8.98
CA ARG A 18 -3.70 -5.17 -8.96
C ARG A 18 -3.14 -4.31 -10.10
N VAL A 19 -3.60 -4.54 -11.32
CA VAL A 19 -3.20 -3.75 -12.51
C VAL A 19 -3.58 -2.28 -12.36
N SER A 20 -4.75 -1.97 -11.79
CA SER A 20 -5.15 -0.58 -11.54
C SER A 20 -4.22 0.11 -10.55
N PHE A 21 -3.84 -0.55 -9.46
CA PHE A 21 -2.83 -0.05 -8.52
C PHE A 21 -1.47 0.16 -9.20
N TYR A 22 -1.05 -0.77 -10.06
CA TYR A 22 0.19 -0.66 -10.79
C TYR A 22 0.19 0.54 -11.76
N LEU A 23 -0.89 0.70 -12.53
CA LEU A 23 -1.07 1.83 -13.43
C LEU A 23 -1.16 3.15 -12.68
N GLN A 24 -1.92 3.21 -11.58
CA GLN A 24 -2.01 4.39 -10.73
C GLN A 24 -0.62 4.83 -10.22
N TYR A 25 0.20 3.88 -9.80
CA TYR A 25 1.58 4.15 -9.37
C TYR A 25 2.42 4.74 -10.51
N VAL A 26 2.44 4.07 -11.67
CA VAL A 26 3.23 4.49 -12.83
C VAL A 26 2.79 5.88 -13.30
N LEU A 27 1.49 6.10 -13.43
CA LEU A 27 0.95 7.39 -13.84
C LEU A 27 1.30 8.49 -12.84
N ALA A 28 1.23 8.23 -11.53
CA ALA A 28 1.62 9.23 -10.54
C ALA A 28 3.11 9.56 -10.59
N VAL A 29 3.99 8.56 -10.79
CA VAL A 29 5.43 8.80 -11.00
C VAL A 29 5.67 9.63 -12.25
N LEU A 30 5.01 9.31 -13.37
CA LEU A 30 5.13 10.05 -14.62
C LEU A 30 4.61 11.48 -14.50
N SER A 31 3.45 11.68 -13.86
CA SER A 31 2.91 13.01 -13.56
C SER A 31 3.89 13.81 -12.71
N CYS A 32 4.49 13.21 -11.68
CA CYS A 32 5.48 13.90 -10.86
C CYS A 32 6.77 14.22 -11.60
N ALA A 33 7.19 13.38 -12.55
CA ALA A 33 8.40 13.61 -13.32
C ALA A 33 8.20 14.63 -14.46
N ALA A 34 7.00 14.69 -15.03
CA ALA A 34 6.68 15.56 -16.17
C ALA A 34 6.14 16.93 -15.74
N SER A 35 5.51 17.02 -14.57
CA SER A 35 4.83 18.24 -14.15
C SER A 35 5.81 19.30 -13.65
N PRO A 36 5.75 20.53 -14.18
CA PRO A 36 6.43 21.69 -13.61
C PRO A 36 5.64 22.30 -12.44
N GLU A 37 4.38 21.92 -12.24
CA GLU A 37 3.46 22.52 -11.28
C GLU A 37 3.32 21.66 -10.02
N VAL A 38 3.59 22.26 -8.85
CA VAL A 38 3.49 21.57 -7.56
C VAL A 38 2.07 21.06 -7.28
N GLN A 39 1.05 21.74 -7.82
CA GLN A 39 -0.34 21.36 -7.63
C GLN A 39 -0.67 20.01 -8.28
N GLU A 40 -0.14 19.72 -9.47
CA GLU A 40 -0.38 18.42 -10.13
C GLU A 40 0.29 17.26 -9.37
N VAL A 41 1.47 17.51 -8.80
CA VAL A 41 2.16 16.56 -7.91
C VAL A 41 1.35 16.31 -6.65
N GLU A 42 0.81 17.37 -6.07
CA GLU A 42 -0.04 17.32 -4.88
C GLU A 42 -1.33 16.53 -5.15
N ASP A 43 -2.01 16.80 -6.26
CA ASP A 43 -3.24 16.10 -6.65
C ASP A 43 -2.99 14.61 -6.90
N ALA A 44 -1.86 14.26 -7.53
CA ALA A 44 -1.45 12.87 -7.71
C ALA A 44 -1.18 12.17 -6.36
N LEU A 45 -0.48 12.85 -5.44
CA LEU A 45 -0.19 12.36 -4.09
C LEU A 45 -1.49 12.14 -3.29
N LEU A 46 -2.38 13.13 -3.29
CA LEU A 46 -3.67 13.08 -2.61
C LEU A 46 -4.53 11.93 -3.14
N THR A 47 -4.58 11.75 -4.45
CA THR A 47 -5.34 10.66 -5.09
C THR A 47 -4.84 9.30 -4.64
N ILE A 48 -3.52 9.07 -4.62
CA ILE A 48 -2.93 7.82 -4.09
C ILE A 48 -3.26 7.64 -2.62
N CYS A 49 -3.11 8.69 -1.81
CA CYS A 49 -3.36 8.60 -0.37
C CYS A 49 -4.82 8.24 -0.07
N ILE A 50 -5.77 8.89 -0.73
CA ILE A 50 -7.21 8.63 -0.55
C ILE A 50 -7.56 7.22 -1.02
N THR A 51 -7.01 6.78 -2.16
CA THR A 51 -7.25 5.42 -2.68
C THR A 51 -6.75 4.36 -1.69
N ASN A 52 -5.54 4.54 -1.16
CA ASN A 52 -4.98 3.65 -0.15
C ASN A 52 -5.83 3.58 1.12
N ILE A 53 -6.29 4.73 1.62
CA ILE A 53 -7.16 4.78 2.81
C ILE A 53 -8.47 4.02 2.52
N ALA A 54 -9.12 4.31 1.39
CA ALA A 54 -10.37 3.65 1.00
C ALA A 54 -10.19 2.13 0.87
N TYR A 55 -9.05 1.70 0.31
CA TYR A 55 -8.73 0.28 0.14
C TYR A 55 -8.47 -0.43 1.47
N CYS A 56 -7.74 0.21 2.39
CA CYS A 56 -7.59 -0.28 3.77
C CYS A 56 -8.92 -0.39 4.51
N VAL A 57 -9.77 0.64 4.43
CA VAL A 57 -11.10 0.65 5.06
C VAL A 57 -11.97 -0.48 4.50
N THR A 58 -12.03 -0.62 3.19
CA THR A 58 -12.81 -1.68 2.52
C THR A 58 -12.33 -3.06 2.95
N THR A 59 -11.01 -3.26 3.02
CA THR A 59 -10.41 -4.53 3.46
C THR A 59 -10.82 -4.87 4.89
N LEU A 60 -10.73 -3.93 5.83
CA LEU A 60 -11.13 -4.15 7.22
C LEU A 60 -12.64 -4.42 7.33
N LEU A 61 -13.47 -3.67 6.60
CA LEU A 61 -14.92 -3.87 6.63
C LEU A 61 -15.33 -5.25 6.12
N LEU A 62 -14.73 -5.72 5.03
CA LEU A 62 -15.05 -7.02 4.45
C LEU A 62 -14.43 -8.19 5.21
N SER A 63 -13.26 -8.01 5.83
CA SER A 63 -12.59 -9.04 6.63
C SER A 63 -13.29 -9.31 7.97
N PHE A 64 -13.93 -8.30 8.56
CA PHE A 64 -14.63 -8.41 9.84
C PHE A 64 -16.16 -8.47 9.71
N ARG A 65 -16.68 -8.56 8.49
CA ARG A 65 -18.11 -8.82 8.26
C ARG A 65 -18.47 -10.21 8.78
N THR A 66 -19.73 -10.43 9.14
CA THR A 66 -20.26 -11.76 9.50
C THR A 66 -21.31 -12.20 8.46
N PRO A 67 -21.06 -13.25 7.65
CA PRO A 67 -19.80 -13.99 7.53
C PRO A 67 -18.68 -13.15 6.87
N PRO A 68 -17.40 -13.43 7.16
CA PRO A 68 -16.26 -12.74 6.55
C PRO A 68 -16.18 -13.06 5.06
N GLN A 69 -15.91 -12.05 4.23
CA GLN A 69 -15.90 -12.19 2.77
C GLN A 69 -14.50 -12.24 2.16
N LEU A 70 -13.48 -11.95 2.97
CA LEU A 70 -12.08 -11.98 2.54
C LEU A 70 -11.33 -13.11 3.22
N THR A 71 -10.40 -13.68 2.48
CA THR A 71 -9.38 -14.59 2.99
C THR A 71 -8.18 -13.79 3.51
N LEU A 72 -7.31 -14.44 4.28
CA LEU A 72 -6.01 -13.85 4.66
C LEU A 72 -5.16 -13.48 3.43
N TYR A 73 -5.25 -14.26 2.35
CA TYR A 73 -4.56 -13.98 1.10
C TYR A 73 -4.96 -12.60 0.54
N ASP A 74 -6.25 -12.30 0.48
CA ASP A 74 -6.75 -11.01 0.00
C ASP A 74 -6.19 -9.85 0.85
N GLY A 75 -6.20 -10.02 2.18
CA GLY A 75 -5.61 -9.05 3.10
C GLY A 75 -4.12 -8.84 2.88
N LEU A 76 -3.35 -9.88 2.60
CA LEU A 76 -1.91 -9.77 2.32
C LEU A 76 -1.63 -9.05 0.99
N VAL A 77 -2.42 -9.31 -0.05
CA VAL A 77 -2.31 -8.60 -1.34
C VAL A 77 -2.55 -7.10 -1.13
N VAL A 78 -3.61 -6.73 -0.39
CA VAL A 78 -3.90 -5.32 -0.04
C VAL A 78 -2.72 -4.69 0.68
N ILE A 79 -2.17 -5.37 1.69
CA ILE A 79 -1.05 -4.86 2.47
C ILE A 79 0.19 -4.66 1.62
N TYR A 80 0.51 -5.59 0.72
CA TYR A 80 1.67 -5.40 -0.16
C TYR A 80 1.47 -4.19 -1.07
N LEU A 81 0.34 -4.10 -1.78
CA LEU A 81 0.05 -2.95 -2.65
C LEU A 81 0.11 -1.61 -1.89
N THR A 82 -0.44 -1.56 -0.68
CA THR A 82 -0.47 -0.33 0.15
C THR A 82 0.86 0.00 0.83
N LEU A 83 1.67 -0.99 1.19
CA LEU A 83 3.02 -0.77 1.74
C LEU A 83 4.00 -0.25 0.68
N PHE A 84 3.89 -0.69 -0.57
CA PHE A 84 4.76 -0.18 -1.64
C PHE A 84 4.40 1.27 -2.02
N THR A 85 3.11 1.58 -2.09
CA THR A 85 2.65 2.96 -2.30
C THR A 85 3.00 3.87 -1.10
N LEU A 86 3.10 3.35 0.12
CA LEU A 86 3.64 4.07 1.28
C LEU A 86 5.08 4.55 1.04
N GLY A 87 5.93 3.71 0.44
CA GLY A 87 7.28 4.08 0.06
C GLY A 87 7.30 5.26 -0.92
N TYR A 88 6.45 5.21 -1.96
CA TYR A 88 6.29 6.32 -2.90
C TYR A 88 5.83 7.62 -2.23
N VAL A 89 4.77 7.56 -1.41
CA VAL A 89 4.23 8.70 -0.65
C VAL A 89 5.32 9.32 0.22
N TYR A 90 6.12 8.50 0.90
CA TYR A 90 7.24 8.96 1.72
C TYR A 90 8.30 9.70 0.89
N PHE A 91 8.76 9.11 -0.23
CA PHE A 91 9.76 9.74 -1.08
C PHE A 91 9.26 11.03 -1.72
N ILE A 92 8.05 11.05 -2.28
CA ILE A 92 7.45 12.27 -2.84
C ILE A 92 7.34 13.34 -1.76
N THR A 93 6.81 13.00 -0.59
CA THR A 93 6.63 13.98 0.48
C THR A 93 7.97 14.61 0.87
N ILE A 94 9.05 13.83 1.02
CA ILE A 94 10.37 14.37 1.36
C ILE A 94 10.91 15.34 0.30
N LEU A 95 10.73 14.99 -0.98
CA LEU A 95 11.25 15.76 -2.09
C LEU A 95 10.46 17.05 -2.32
N TYR A 96 9.13 16.97 -2.23
CA TYR A 96 8.21 18.02 -2.67
C TYR A 96 7.68 18.90 -1.53
N VAL A 97 7.75 18.47 -0.26
CA VAL A 97 7.36 19.31 0.89
C VAL A 97 8.19 20.60 0.97
N LYS A 98 9.38 20.62 0.36
CA LYS A 98 10.27 21.79 0.31
C LYS A 98 10.02 22.74 -0.85
N MET A 99 9.05 22.43 -1.71
CA MET A 99 8.72 23.28 -2.84
C MET A 99 7.72 24.37 -2.43
N LYS A 100 7.91 25.56 -3.00
CA LYS A 100 6.99 26.68 -2.83
C LYS A 100 5.62 26.31 -3.41
N GLY A 101 4.57 26.41 -2.60
CA GLY A 101 3.19 26.15 -3.03
C GLY A 101 2.63 24.79 -2.64
N PHE A 102 3.43 23.90 -2.05
CA PHE A 102 2.94 22.63 -1.52
C PHE A 102 2.00 22.87 -0.33
N HIS A 103 0.75 22.40 -0.39
CA HIS A 103 -0.18 22.66 0.71
C HIS A 103 0.04 21.72 1.88
N TYR A 104 -0.07 22.28 3.08
CA TYR A 104 0.03 21.54 4.34
C TYR A 104 -1.00 20.41 4.46
N MET A 105 -2.17 20.55 3.82
CA MET A 105 -3.21 19.51 3.85
C MET A 105 -2.75 18.20 3.21
N ALA A 106 -2.02 18.25 2.10
CA ALA A 106 -1.48 17.04 1.47
C ALA A 106 -0.48 16.32 2.36
N TYR A 107 0.36 17.07 3.09
CA TYR A 107 1.26 16.50 4.10
C TYR A 107 0.49 15.78 5.22
N ILE A 108 -0.58 16.39 5.74
CA ILE A 108 -1.43 15.77 6.76
C ILE A 108 -2.12 14.52 6.23
N VAL A 109 -2.68 14.56 5.03
CA VAL A 109 -3.32 13.41 4.39
C VAL A 109 -2.33 12.26 4.19
N ALA A 110 -1.10 12.57 3.76
CA ALA A 110 -0.03 11.57 3.66
C ALA A 110 0.28 10.92 5.01
N ILE A 111 0.42 11.71 6.10
CA ILE A 111 0.61 11.16 7.45
C ILE A 111 -0.56 10.26 7.84
N VAL A 112 -1.80 10.72 7.68
CA VAL A 112 -3.00 9.95 8.03
C VAL A 112 -3.02 8.64 7.25
N GLN A 113 -2.72 8.66 5.95
CA GLN A 113 -2.61 7.47 5.13
C GLN A 113 -1.54 6.50 5.65
N CYS A 114 -0.35 6.99 6.02
CA CYS A 114 0.70 6.16 6.62
C CYS A 114 0.20 5.40 7.85
N TYR A 115 -0.47 6.10 8.78
CA TYR A 115 -1.03 5.47 9.97
C TYR A 115 -2.13 4.48 9.62
N PHE A 116 -3.02 4.80 8.68
CA PHE A 116 -4.08 3.88 8.26
C PHE A 116 -3.51 2.57 7.70
N VAL A 117 -2.50 2.63 6.84
CA VAL A 117 -1.84 1.42 6.30
C VAL A 117 -1.18 0.62 7.41
N LEU A 118 -0.39 1.27 8.28
CA LEU A 118 0.31 0.59 9.37
C LEU A 118 -0.65 -0.03 10.40
N CYS A 119 -1.73 0.68 10.76
CA CYS A 119 -2.77 0.19 11.66
C CYS A 119 -3.56 -0.96 11.02
N THR A 120 -3.85 -0.90 9.72
CA THR A 120 -4.50 -2.00 8.98
C THR A 120 -3.62 -3.24 8.99
N PHE A 121 -2.32 -3.08 8.69
CA PHE A 121 -1.36 -4.17 8.75
C PHE A 121 -1.27 -4.76 10.16
N LEU A 122 -1.17 -3.91 11.19
CA LEU A 122 -1.16 -4.34 12.58
C LEU A 122 -2.44 -5.10 12.95
N ALA A 123 -3.62 -4.63 12.53
CA ALA A 123 -4.89 -5.28 12.79
C ALA A 123 -4.95 -6.68 12.17
N ILE A 124 -4.52 -6.83 10.91
CA ILE A 124 -4.43 -8.15 10.24
C ILE A 124 -3.45 -9.06 10.98
N MET A 125 -2.27 -8.56 11.38
CA MET A 125 -1.29 -9.37 12.12
C MET A 125 -1.76 -9.79 13.51
N ILE A 126 -2.48 -8.92 14.23
CA ILE A 126 -3.07 -9.26 15.54
C ILE A 126 -4.13 -10.35 15.36
N THR A 127 -5.02 -10.16 14.39
CA THR A 127 -6.19 -11.03 14.15
C THR A 127 -5.90 -12.23 13.26
N LEU A 128 -4.67 -12.40 12.78
CA LEU A 128 -4.23 -13.47 11.86
C LEU A 128 -4.78 -14.87 12.19
N PRO A 129 -4.82 -15.36 13.45
CA PRO A 129 -5.36 -16.70 13.74
C PRO A 129 -6.85 -16.85 13.43
N SER A 130 -7.60 -15.76 13.46
CA SER A 130 -9.06 -15.71 13.27
C SER A 130 -9.46 -14.86 12.07
N PHE A 131 -8.51 -14.48 11.22
CA PHE A 131 -8.74 -13.53 10.15
C PHE A 131 -9.43 -14.20 8.95
N GLY A 132 -10.51 -13.58 8.48
CA GLY A 132 -11.15 -13.95 7.22
C GLY A 132 -11.99 -15.24 7.26
N SER A 133 -12.43 -15.67 6.08
CA SER A 133 -13.32 -16.83 5.88
C SER A 133 -12.65 -18.19 6.12
N GLU A 134 -11.33 -18.27 6.01
CA GLU A 134 -10.56 -19.52 6.09
C GLU A 134 -9.63 -19.55 7.30
N ALA A 135 -10.05 -18.99 8.43
CA ALA A 135 -9.25 -18.85 9.65
C ALA A 135 -8.45 -20.11 10.08
N PRO A 136 -9.02 -21.34 10.04
CA PRO A 136 -8.29 -22.55 10.41
C PRO A 136 -7.04 -22.83 9.56
N CYS A 137 -7.00 -22.32 8.32
CA CYS A 137 -5.93 -22.56 7.35
C CYS A 137 -4.86 -21.46 7.31
N ASN A 138 -5.03 -20.39 8.08
CA ASN A 138 -4.15 -19.21 7.98
C ASN A 138 -2.68 -19.50 8.28
N TYR A 139 -2.37 -20.47 9.14
CA TYR A 139 -0.98 -20.83 9.45
C TYR A 139 -0.34 -21.79 8.44
N GLU A 140 -1.13 -22.44 7.60
CA GLU A 140 -0.65 -23.27 6.48
C GLU A 140 -0.31 -22.42 5.25
N ARG A 141 -0.74 -21.15 5.23
CA ARG A 141 -0.37 -20.19 4.18
C ARG A 141 1.11 -19.80 4.29
N VAL A 142 1.62 -19.24 3.20
CA VAL A 142 2.99 -18.75 3.10
C VAL A 142 2.98 -17.29 2.69
N ALA A 143 3.66 -16.45 3.47
CA ALA A 143 3.93 -15.07 3.09
C ALA A 143 5.21 -15.01 2.23
N SER A 144 5.36 -13.93 1.47
CA SER A 144 6.64 -13.60 0.82
C SER A 144 7.32 -12.48 1.60
N ILE A 145 8.64 -12.50 1.73
CA ILE A 145 9.42 -11.32 2.14
C ILE A 145 10.64 -11.30 1.23
N PHE A 146 10.80 -10.25 0.41
CA PHE A 146 11.89 -10.15 -0.56
C PHE A 146 12.07 -11.44 -1.40
N PHE A 147 10.96 -11.98 -1.93
CA PHE A 147 10.92 -13.19 -2.75
C PHE A 147 11.19 -14.51 -2.01
N VAL A 148 11.46 -14.46 -0.70
CA VAL A 148 11.67 -15.65 0.11
C VAL A 148 10.34 -16.07 0.75
N PRO A 149 9.96 -17.36 0.67
CA PRO A 149 8.79 -17.85 1.39
C PRO A 149 9.07 -17.80 2.90
N VAL A 150 8.15 -17.21 3.65
CA VAL A 150 8.23 -17.08 5.11
C VAL A 150 6.98 -17.69 5.73
N SER A 151 7.17 -18.50 6.78
CA SER A 151 6.05 -19.08 7.52
C SER A 151 5.18 -17.96 8.11
N MET A 152 3.86 -18.16 8.16
CA MET A 152 2.95 -17.13 8.70
C MET A 152 3.20 -16.82 10.18
N HIS A 153 3.73 -17.77 10.95
CA HIS A 153 4.18 -17.52 12.32
C HIS A 153 5.32 -16.51 12.38
N THR A 154 6.37 -16.73 11.58
CA THR A 154 7.51 -15.82 11.51
C THR A 154 7.09 -14.46 10.94
N PHE A 155 6.29 -14.47 9.87
CA PHE A 155 5.77 -13.25 9.25
C PHE A 155 4.95 -12.41 10.23
N ARG A 156 4.11 -13.05 11.06
CA ARG A 156 3.34 -12.38 12.12
C ARG A 156 4.23 -11.68 13.12
N ILE A 157 5.26 -12.35 13.63
CA ILE A 157 6.17 -11.78 14.65
C ILE A 157 6.93 -10.59 14.07
N ILE A 158 7.48 -10.74 12.86
CA ILE A 158 8.19 -9.66 12.16
C ILE A 158 7.21 -8.50 11.93
N GLY A 159 6.04 -8.79 11.36
CA GLY A 159 5.01 -7.79 11.04
C GLY A 159 4.57 -6.99 12.27
N LEU A 160 4.24 -7.64 13.38
CA LEU A 160 3.86 -6.99 14.64
C LEU A 160 4.99 -6.09 15.18
N THR A 161 6.22 -6.59 15.17
CA THR A 161 7.38 -5.85 15.69
C THR A 161 7.65 -4.62 14.84
N THR A 162 7.70 -4.79 13.52
CA THR A 162 7.99 -3.74 12.55
C THR A 162 6.89 -2.68 12.53
N SER A 163 5.60 -3.08 12.47
CA SER A 163 4.49 -2.12 12.43
C SER A 163 4.40 -1.30 13.72
N THR A 164 4.53 -1.95 14.88
CA THR A 164 4.51 -1.27 16.19
C THR A 164 5.66 -0.29 16.30
N PHE A 165 6.88 -0.70 15.88
CA PHE A 165 8.04 0.17 15.87
C PHE A 165 7.79 1.43 15.03
N PHE A 166 7.31 1.30 13.79
CA PHE A 166 7.07 2.46 12.92
C PHE A 166 5.95 3.38 13.44
N ILE A 167 4.87 2.82 13.99
CA ILE A 167 3.78 3.62 14.58
C ILE A 167 4.30 4.42 15.78
N VAL A 168 5.01 3.77 16.72
CA VAL A 168 5.53 4.42 17.92
C VAL A 168 6.60 5.45 17.55
N PHE A 169 7.57 5.06 16.73
CA PHE A 169 8.65 5.95 16.29
C PHE A 169 8.12 7.16 15.51
N GLY A 170 7.16 6.94 14.59
CA GLY A 170 6.51 8.01 13.84
C GLY A 170 5.75 8.96 14.76
N THR A 171 5.03 8.43 15.76
CA THR A 171 4.25 9.25 16.72
C THR A 171 5.17 10.10 17.57
N VAL A 172 6.23 9.49 18.13
CA VAL A 172 7.23 10.19 18.93
C VAL A 172 7.92 11.26 18.09
N SER A 173 8.29 10.95 16.84
CA SER A 173 8.95 11.91 15.94
C SER A 173 8.07 13.13 15.66
N ILE A 174 6.77 12.94 15.43
CA ILE A 174 5.81 14.04 15.25
C ILE A 174 5.68 14.88 16.53
N ILE A 175 5.55 14.25 17.69
CA ILE A 175 5.43 14.94 18.99
C ILE A 175 6.70 15.74 19.30
N VAL A 176 7.87 15.12 19.18
CA VAL A 176 9.18 15.75 19.39
C VAL A 176 9.33 16.94 18.45
N HIS A 177 9.07 16.77 17.15
CA HIS A 177 9.14 17.85 16.19
C HIS A 177 8.22 19.02 16.58
N ARG A 178 6.98 18.73 17.02
CA ARG A 178 6.04 19.76 17.48
C ARG A 178 6.52 20.51 18.73
N ILE A 179 7.16 19.82 19.68
CA ILE A 179 7.66 20.41 20.93
C ILE A 179 8.89 21.29 20.68
N TYR A 180 9.86 20.79 19.91
CA TYR A 180 11.13 21.50 19.67
C TYR A 180 11.02 22.57 18.58
N PHE A 181 10.05 22.46 17.67
CA PHE A 181 9.86 23.40 16.55
C PHE A 181 8.41 23.95 16.47
N PRO A 182 7.89 24.59 17.53
CA PRO A 182 6.48 24.99 17.63
C PRO A 182 6.02 26.02 16.58
N GLY A 183 6.93 26.65 15.83
CA GLY A 183 6.61 27.59 14.75
C GLY A 183 6.82 27.06 13.32
N SER A 184 7.40 25.86 13.15
CA SER A 184 7.81 25.37 11.83
C SER A 184 6.62 25.03 10.91
N TYR A 185 5.49 24.60 11.48
CA TYR A 185 4.30 24.26 10.71
C TYR A 185 3.45 25.48 10.27
N GLY A 186 3.72 26.68 10.79
CA GLY A 186 2.97 27.90 10.46
C GLY A 186 3.71 28.87 9.54
N SER A 187 5.03 28.73 9.39
CA SER A 187 5.85 29.64 8.59
C SER A 187 5.93 29.15 7.14
N ARG A 188 5.31 29.90 6.21
CA ARG A 188 5.43 29.70 4.76
C ARG A 188 6.87 29.92 4.23
N GLU A 189 7.80 30.42 5.05
CA GLU A 189 9.09 30.93 4.60
C GLU A 189 10.26 29.93 4.65
N TYR A 190 10.10 28.77 5.28
CA TYR A 190 11.20 27.80 5.45
C TYR A 190 11.44 26.84 4.26
N PHE A 191 10.69 26.97 3.18
CA PHE A 191 10.74 26.03 2.04
C PHE A 191 11.24 26.72 0.77
N ILE A 192 12.57 26.83 0.65
CA ILE A 192 13.22 27.37 -0.55
C ILE A 192 14.43 26.50 -0.89
N THR A 193 14.19 25.44 -1.65
CA THR A 193 15.20 24.97 -2.62
C THR A 193 14.78 25.46 -3.99
N GLU A 194 15.60 26.33 -4.61
CA GLU A 194 15.40 26.75 -5.99
C GLU A 194 15.40 25.54 -6.93
N ALA A 195 14.49 25.57 -7.90
CA ALA A 195 14.20 24.49 -8.86
C ALA A 195 15.39 24.00 -9.71
N ARG A 196 16.55 24.68 -9.71
CA ARG A 196 17.70 24.30 -10.56
C ARG A 196 18.39 22.98 -10.18
N HIS A 197 18.14 22.43 -8.99
CA HIS A 197 18.65 21.10 -8.60
C HIS A 197 17.71 19.94 -8.97
N ILE A 198 16.59 20.21 -9.65
CA ILE A 198 15.53 19.23 -9.93
C ILE A 198 15.98 18.10 -10.86
N ASP A 199 16.84 18.34 -11.86
CA ASP A 199 17.21 17.31 -12.85
C ASP A 199 17.88 16.05 -12.27
N LYS A 200 18.78 16.21 -11.28
CA LYS A 200 19.41 15.06 -10.61
C LYS A 200 18.42 14.35 -9.69
N THR A 201 17.54 15.11 -9.06
CA THR A 201 16.48 14.59 -8.18
C THR A 201 15.46 13.78 -8.96
N ILE A 202 15.07 14.21 -10.18
CA ILE A 202 14.15 13.48 -11.06
C ILE A 202 14.75 12.12 -11.45
N LYS A 203 16.03 12.06 -11.83
CA LYS A 203 16.65 10.77 -12.21
C LYS A 203 16.68 9.77 -11.05
N ILE A 204 17.05 10.23 -9.84
CA ILE A 204 17.04 9.40 -8.63
C ILE A 204 15.60 8.98 -8.30
N HIS A 205 14.64 9.89 -8.45
CA HIS A 205 13.23 9.64 -8.20
C HIS A 205 12.67 8.55 -9.13
N ILE A 206 12.89 8.68 -10.45
CA ILE A 206 12.46 7.69 -11.44
C ILE A 206 13.10 6.34 -11.15
N LEU A 207 14.40 6.30 -10.81
CA LEU A 207 15.10 5.05 -10.50
C LEU A 207 14.54 4.37 -9.25
N MET A 208 14.41 5.11 -8.13
CA MET A 208 13.89 4.56 -6.87
C MET A 208 12.44 4.09 -7.01
N ASN A 209 11.62 4.79 -7.78
CA ASN A 209 10.26 4.39 -8.04
C ASN A 209 10.15 3.19 -8.96
N SER A 210 10.98 3.12 -10.01
CA SER A 210 11.02 1.95 -10.89
C SER A 210 11.44 0.69 -10.11
N LEU A 211 12.40 0.83 -9.20
CA LEU A 211 12.81 -0.26 -8.31
C LEU A 211 11.69 -0.66 -7.35
N THR A 212 11.09 0.32 -6.65
CA THR A 212 9.99 0.09 -5.70
C THR A 212 8.79 -0.58 -6.39
N PHE A 213 8.46 -0.12 -7.59
CA PHE A 213 7.40 -0.68 -8.43
C PHE A 213 7.69 -2.12 -8.88
N THR A 214 8.90 -2.39 -9.34
CA THR A 214 9.32 -3.74 -9.76
C THR A 214 9.29 -4.70 -8.58
N LEU A 215 9.78 -4.25 -7.42
CA LEU A 215 9.70 -5.02 -6.18
C LEU A 215 8.23 -5.26 -5.78
N CYS A 216 7.35 -4.27 -5.94
CA CYS A 216 5.91 -4.42 -5.66
C CYS A 216 5.28 -5.54 -6.46
N ILE A 217 5.39 -5.47 -7.79
CA ILE A 217 4.84 -6.48 -8.69
C ILE A 217 5.42 -7.84 -8.32
N ALA A 218 6.74 -7.96 -8.31
CA ALA A 218 7.38 -9.24 -8.09
C ALA A 218 7.00 -9.83 -6.72
N HIS A 219 6.77 -9.01 -5.69
CA HIS A 219 6.39 -9.47 -4.36
C HIS A 219 4.92 -9.94 -4.28
N VAL A 220 4.01 -9.26 -4.96
CA VAL A 220 2.60 -9.66 -5.05
C VAL A 220 2.46 -10.93 -5.89
N GLU A 221 3.12 -10.98 -7.05
CA GLU A 221 3.07 -12.16 -7.93
C GLU A 221 3.76 -13.39 -7.28
N THR A 222 4.84 -13.19 -6.52
CA THR A 222 5.47 -14.29 -5.75
C THR A 222 4.53 -14.82 -4.66
N LEU A 223 3.79 -13.94 -3.99
CA LEU A 223 2.78 -14.38 -3.02
C LEU A 223 1.71 -15.25 -3.69
N GLN A 224 1.27 -14.86 -4.89
CA GLN A 224 0.32 -15.64 -5.67
C GLN A 224 0.89 -17.02 -6.03
N LEU A 225 2.12 -17.08 -6.57
CA LEU A 225 2.78 -18.33 -6.92
C LEU A 225 2.88 -19.31 -5.74
N PHE A 226 3.11 -18.81 -4.52
CA PHE A 226 3.21 -19.66 -3.33
C PHE A 226 1.86 -20.19 -2.83
N ASN A 227 0.76 -19.48 -3.07
CA ASN A 227 -0.57 -19.86 -2.55
C ASN A 227 -1.48 -20.48 -3.65
N HIS A 228 -1.11 -20.31 -4.93
CA HIS A 228 -1.82 -20.80 -6.12
C HIS A 228 -0.85 -21.43 -7.12
N PRO A 229 -0.35 -22.65 -6.86
CA PRO A 229 0.54 -23.33 -7.79
C PRO A 229 -0.16 -23.76 -9.09
N GLU A 230 -1.49 -23.86 -9.10
CA GLU A 230 -2.28 -24.24 -10.27
C GLU A 230 -2.58 -23.01 -11.14
N SER A 231 -2.06 -23.00 -12.37
CA SER A 231 -2.29 -21.96 -13.36
C SER A 231 -3.73 -22.01 -13.87
N GLY A 232 -4.59 -21.08 -13.46
CA GLY A 232 -5.95 -20.95 -14.02
C GLY A 232 -7.01 -20.26 -13.15
N VAL A 233 -6.73 -20.00 -11.87
CA VAL A 233 -7.72 -19.46 -10.93
C VAL A 233 -8.10 -17.99 -11.24
N ASP A 234 -7.19 -17.20 -11.81
CA ASP A 234 -7.43 -15.79 -12.17
C ASP A 234 -7.85 -15.63 -13.65
N SER A 235 -8.90 -16.32 -14.09
CA SER A 235 -9.39 -16.17 -15.48
C SER A 235 -10.20 -14.89 -15.70
N SER A 236 -10.76 -14.30 -14.64
CA SER A 236 -11.54 -13.06 -14.72
C SER A 236 -10.68 -11.84 -14.45
N TRP A 237 -10.71 -10.89 -15.39
CA TRP A 237 -10.03 -9.60 -15.26
C TRP A 237 -10.85 -8.57 -14.47
N GLY A 238 -12.09 -8.90 -14.07
CA GLY A 238 -12.98 -8.00 -13.33
C GLY A 238 -13.54 -6.80 -14.12
N PHE A 239 -13.12 -6.60 -15.37
CA PHE A 239 -13.66 -5.54 -16.23
C PHE A 239 -14.91 -6.02 -16.99
N GLY A 240 -16.09 -5.70 -16.48
CA GLY A 240 -17.35 -5.78 -17.24
C GLY A 240 -17.71 -7.18 -17.75
N GLN A 241 -17.42 -8.22 -16.95
CA GLN A 241 -17.71 -9.59 -17.35
C GLN A 241 -19.23 -9.80 -17.49
N ALA A 242 -19.69 -9.90 -18.73
CA ALA A 242 -20.98 -10.51 -19.04
C ALA A 242 -20.80 -12.01 -18.82
N SER A 243 -21.32 -12.53 -17.71
CA SER A 243 -21.46 -13.97 -17.53
C SER A 243 -22.39 -14.49 -18.63
N VAL A 244 -21.91 -15.43 -19.44
CA VAL A 244 -22.80 -16.26 -20.25
C VAL A 244 -23.68 -16.98 -19.24
N PHE A 245 -24.98 -16.66 -19.25
CA PHE A 245 -25.96 -17.50 -18.58
C PHE A 245 -25.92 -18.83 -19.32
N ASP A 246 -25.33 -19.85 -18.72
CA ASP A 246 -25.55 -21.21 -19.19
C ASP A 246 -27.04 -21.50 -18.98
N ASP A 247 -27.77 -21.51 -20.10
CA ASP A 247 -29.19 -21.81 -20.17
C ASP A 247 -29.46 -23.18 -19.52
N VAL A 248 -30.37 -23.16 -18.53
CA VAL A 248 -30.93 -24.34 -17.84
C VAL A 248 -31.81 -25.15 -18.79
#